data_AF-A0A932PBE3-F1
#
_entry.id   AF-A0A932PBE3-F1
#
_cell.length_a   1.000
_cell.length_b   1.000
_cell.length_c   1.000
_cell.angle_alpha   90.00
_cell.angle_beta   90.00
_cell.angle_gamma   90.00
#
_symmetry.space_group_name_H-M   'P 1'
#
loop_
_entity.id
_entity.type
_entity.pdbx_description
1 polymer ?
#
loop_
_entity_poly.entity_id
_entity_poly.type
_entity_poly.pdbx_seq_one_letter_code
_entity_poly.pdbx_strand_id
1 'polypeptide(L)'
;AESWEEFLSGLSRNRREKLRRYLRDLKKHDLEFHEVTSEQELEPAWQALMDLHQLRWSQSGEPGCFASAHLTAFHTEVVPELFRRGLLSLSLLKCGERPVAASYCLRHRGVVSFYQGGVDPAWWECRPGHILRTCELRRAIERGDRVYDLLGGDMEYKSQWGTPAVTTLEFLAAGPGPWADCQFGLALAGRWIKQQARTRLSSAMWSRLRRWKQRRLAAVGSSGPAQSDGPGTKDRGQVVPSELAGV
;
A
#
# COMPACT_ATOMS: atom_id res chain seq x y z
N ALA A 1 -10.03 -8.53 23.16
CA ALA A 1 -9.08 -8.14 24.20
C ALA A 1 -9.23 -6.65 24.42
N GLU A 2 -9.47 -6.26 25.66
CA GLU A 2 -9.68 -4.88 26.10
C GLU A 2 -8.35 -4.22 26.50
N SER A 3 -7.27 -5.00 26.60
CA SER A 3 -5.91 -4.49 26.87
C SER A 3 -4.83 -5.26 26.10
N TRP A 4 -3.64 -4.66 26.00
CA TRP A 4 -2.47 -5.27 25.37
C TRP A 4 -2.03 -6.56 26.07
N GLU A 5 -2.01 -6.59 27.41
CA GLU A 5 -1.60 -7.78 28.16
C GLU A 5 -2.62 -8.92 28.03
N GLU A 6 -3.91 -8.60 28.02
CA GLU A 6 -4.96 -9.60 27.74
C GLU A 6 -4.79 -10.19 26.33
N PHE A 7 -4.56 -9.34 25.32
CA PHE A 7 -4.26 -9.80 23.96
C PHE A 7 -3.06 -10.75 23.92
N LEU A 8 -1.95 -10.36 24.57
CA LEU A 8 -0.74 -11.18 24.67
C LEU A 8 -0.98 -12.52 25.39
N SER A 9 -1.89 -12.56 26.37
CA SER A 9 -2.22 -13.77 27.11
C SER A 9 -2.91 -14.83 26.23
N GLY A 10 -3.69 -14.39 25.24
CA GLY A 10 -4.36 -15.26 24.27
C GLY A 10 -3.45 -15.80 23.16
N LEU A 11 -2.19 -15.35 23.08
CA LEU A 11 -1.22 -15.81 22.10
C LEU A 11 -0.35 -16.96 22.64
N SER A 12 0.18 -17.78 21.73
CA SER A 12 1.21 -18.76 22.10
C SER A 12 2.45 -18.07 22.66
N ARG A 13 3.19 -18.76 23.54
CA ARG A 13 4.42 -18.26 24.17
C ARG A 13 5.38 -17.64 23.14
N ASN A 14 5.63 -18.33 22.03
CA ASN A 14 6.56 -17.87 21.00
C ASN A 14 6.09 -16.57 20.32
N ARG A 15 4.79 -16.42 20.04
CA ARG A 15 4.23 -15.19 19.44
C ARG A 15 4.30 -14.03 20.43
N ARG A 16 3.88 -14.26 21.68
CA ARG A 16 3.95 -13.24 22.74
C ARG A 16 5.37 -12.71 22.93
N GLU A 17 6.36 -13.60 23.04
CA GLU A 17 7.76 -13.18 23.21
C GLU A 17 8.30 -12.44 21.99
N LYS A 18 7.84 -12.79 20.78
CA LYS A 18 8.19 -12.10 19.55
C LYS A 18 7.65 -10.67 19.51
N LEU A 19 6.39 -10.44 19.87
CA LEU A 19 5.80 -9.10 19.95
C LEU A 19 6.47 -8.25 21.03
N ARG A 20 6.71 -8.84 22.22
CA ARG A 20 7.44 -8.15 23.29
C ARG A 20 8.85 -7.77 22.87
N ARG A 21 9.55 -8.64 22.12
CA ARG A 21 10.87 -8.32 21.56
C ARG A 21 10.80 -7.12 20.61
N TYR A 22 9.84 -7.09 19.68
CA TYR A 22 9.70 -5.96 18.76
C TYR A 22 9.47 -4.62 19.47
N LEU A 23 8.71 -4.62 20.58
CA LEU A 23 8.56 -3.41 21.40
C LEU A 23 9.86 -3.02 22.13
N ARG A 24 10.70 -3.99 22.54
CA ARG A 24 12.04 -3.70 23.11
C ARG A 24 13.02 -3.22 22.05
N ASP A 25 12.88 -3.71 20.82
CA ASP A 25 13.74 -3.35 19.69
C ASP A 25 13.63 -1.86 19.32
N LEU A 26 12.53 -1.19 19.68
CA LEU A 26 12.41 0.28 19.60
C LEU A 26 13.59 0.97 20.28
N LYS A 27 13.75 0.73 21.59
CA LYS A 27 14.84 1.34 22.38
C LYS A 27 16.22 0.86 21.94
N LYS A 28 16.33 -0.41 21.55
CA LYS A 28 17.59 -1.01 21.12
C LYS A 28 18.16 -0.34 19.86
N HIS A 29 17.28 0.09 18.95
CA HIS A 29 17.64 0.66 17.66
C HIS A 29 17.39 2.17 17.57
N ASP A 30 17.11 2.83 18.70
CA ASP A 30 16.76 4.24 18.79
C ASP A 30 15.61 4.64 17.84
N LEU A 31 14.58 3.79 17.82
CA LEU A 31 13.40 3.94 16.98
C LEU A 31 12.22 4.46 17.78
N GLU A 32 11.53 5.44 17.21
CA GLU A 32 10.31 6.03 17.75
C GLU A 32 9.12 5.72 16.83
N PHE A 33 8.01 5.33 17.45
CA PHE A 33 6.73 5.16 16.76
C PHE A 33 5.96 6.48 16.79
N HIS A 34 5.59 6.98 15.62
CA HIS A 34 4.84 8.23 15.46
C HIS A 34 3.54 7.96 14.71
N GLU A 35 2.40 8.19 15.35
CA GLU A 35 1.09 8.21 14.70
C GLU A 35 0.80 9.64 14.25
N VAL A 36 0.43 9.83 12.99
CA VAL A 36 0.09 11.16 12.47
C VAL A 36 -1.24 11.60 13.06
N THR A 37 -1.23 12.73 13.77
CA THR A 37 -2.40 13.22 14.52
C THR A 37 -2.84 14.64 14.17
N SER A 38 -2.07 15.35 13.35
CA SER A 38 -2.39 16.70 12.89
C SER A 38 -2.35 16.82 11.37
N GLU A 39 -3.09 17.77 10.80
CA GLU A 39 -3.07 18.01 9.34
C GLU A 39 -1.70 18.49 8.85
N GLN A 40 -0.96 19.20 9.71
CA GLN A 40 0.38 19.72 9.40
C GLN A 40 1.40 18.58 9.20
N GLU A 41 1.20 17.45 9.88
CA GLU A 41 2.05 16.25 9.75
C GLU A 41 1.67 15.38 8.55
N LEU A 42 0.49 15.57 7.97
CA LEU A 42 -0.08 14.62 7.01
C LEU A 42 0.70 14.56 5.70
N GLU A 43 0.93 15.72 5.07
CA GLU A 43 1.68 15.80 3.82
C GLU A 43 3.10 15.23 3.93
N PRO A 44 3.94 15.63 4.91
CA PRO A 44 5.30 15.09 5.01
C PRO A 44 5.29 13.58 5.32
N ALA A 45 4.36 13.09 6.15
CA ALA A 45 4.26 11.66 6.43
C ALA A 45 3.75 10.86 5.21
N TRP A 46 2.86 11.45 4.40
CA TRP A 46 2.38 10.84 3.16
C TRP A 46 3.50 10.73 2.13
N GLN A 47 4.30 11.79 1.98
CA GLN A 47 5.48 11.76 1.13
C GLN A 47 6.48 10.70 1.59
N ALA A 48 6.78 10.64 2.89
CA ALA A 48 7.67 9.62 3.45
C ALA A 48 7.18 8.19 3.18
N LEU A 49 5.87 7.93 3.26
CA LEU A 49 5.29 6.64 2.91
C LEU A 49 5.54 6.29 1.44
N MET A 50 5.28 7.22 0.52
CA MET A 50 5.48 7.00 -0.91
C MET A 50 6.95 6.70 -1.20
N ASP A 51 7.87 7.47 -0.65
CA ASP A 51 9.31 7.31 -0.86
C ASP A 51 9.80 5.95 -0.32
N LEU A 52 9.44 5.60 0.92
CA LEU A 52 9.82 4.33 1.53
C LEU A 52 9.19 3.12 0.81
N HIS A 53 7.99 3.28 0.26
CA HIS A 53 7.34 2.25 -0.54
C HIS A 53 8.11 2.04 -1.85
N GLN A 54 8.40 3.12 -2.58
CA GLN A 54 9.15 3.05 -3.84
C GLN A 54 10.56 2.52 -3.65
N LEU A 55 11.25 2.94 -2.58
CA LEU A 55 12.58 2.45 -2.23
C LEU A 55 12.58 0.91 -2.05
N ARG A 56 11.62 0.39 -1.30
CA ARG A 56 11.47 -1.06 -1.07
C ARG A 56 11.21 -1.84 -2.38
N TRP A 57 10.29 -1.36 -3.20
CA TRP A 57 9.86 -2.09 -4.40
C TRP A 57 10.89 -2.00 -5.52
N SER A 58 11.50 -0.82 -5.72
CA SER A 58 12.54 -0.63 -6.73
C SER A 58 13.75 -1.54 -6.51
N GLN A 59 14.17 -1.73 -5.26
CA GLN A 59 15.24 -2.69 -4.93
C GLN A 59 14.85 -4.14 -5.21
N SER A 60 13.55 -4.45 -5.17
CA SER A 60 13.01 -5.76 -5.56
C SER A 60 12.79 -5.88 -7.08
N GLY A 61 13.19 -4.89 -7.87
CA GLY A 61 13.03 -4.83 -9.33
C GLY A 61 11.59 -4.62 -9.79
N GLU A 62 10.73 -4.13 -8.91
CA GLU A 62 9.29 -3.93 -9.13
C GLU A 62 8.95 -2.43 -9.02
N PRO A 63 7.96 -1.94 -9.77
CA PRO A 63 7.66 -0.52 -9.82
C PRO A 63 7.03 0.03 -8.53
N GLY A 64 6.38 -0.82 -7.72
CA GLY A 64 5.58 -0.38 -6.58
C GLY A 64 4.25 0.27 -6.99
N CYS A 65 3.36 0.52 -6.02
CA CYS A 65 2.04 1.10 -6.28
C CYS A 65 2.14 2.56 -6.77
N PHE A 66 3.04 3.32 -6.14
CA PHE A 66 3.19 4.76 -6.37
C PHE A 66 4.05 5.13 -7.60
N ALA A 67 4.49 4.14 -8.39
CA ALA A 67 5.03 4.40 -9.73
C ALA A 67 3.93 4.77 -10.74
N SER A 68 2.67 4.46 -10.44
CA SER A 68 1.54 4.88 -11.26
C SER A 68 1.14 6.31 -10.90
N ALA A 69 1.35 7.25 -11.81
CA ALA A 69 0.95 8.65 -11.62
C ALA A 69 -0.56 8.78 -11.30
N HIS A 70 -1.40 7.95 -11.91
CA HIS A 70 -2.85 7.93 -11.65
C HIS A 70 -3.18 7.49 -10.21
N LEU A 71 -2.59 6.38 -9.73
CA LEU A 71 -2.83 5.92 -8.36
C LEU A 71 -2.26 6.90 -7.33
N THR A 72 -1.10 7.48 -7.60
CA THR A 72 -0.50 8.51 -6.74
C THR A 72 -1.41 9.74 -6.64
N ALA A 73 -1.87 10.29 -7.78
CA ALA A 73 -2.77 11.44 -7.79
C ALA A 73 -4.07 11.17 -7.01
N PHE A 74 -4.71 10.02 -7.26
CA PHE A 74 -5.93 9.63 -6.56
C PHE A 74 -5.75 9.59 -5.03
N HIS A 75 -4.67 8.95 -4.55
CA HIS A 75 -4.47 8.86 -3.10
C HIS A 75 -4.06 10.20 -2.50
N THR A 76 -3.25 11.00 -3.18
CA THR A 76 -2.89 12.36 -2.72
C THR A 76 -4.13 13.24 -2.56
N GLU A 77 -5.14 13.09 -3.41
CA GLU A 77 -6.41 13.81 -3.30
C GLU A 77 -7.28 13.30 -2.13
N VAL A 78 -7.36 11.98 -1.94
CA VAL A 78 -8.31 11.36 -1.00
C VAL A 78 -7.77 11.28 0.44
N VAL A 79 -6.46 11.20 0.63
CA VAL A 79 -5.82 11.04 1.96
C VAL A 79 -6.18 12.16 2.95
N PRO A 80 -6.17 13.46 2.59
CA PRO A 80 -6.62 14.53 3.48
C PRO A 80 -8.07 14.37 3.95
N GLU A 81 -8.96 13.94 3.07
CA GLU A 81 -10.36 13.73 3.43
C GLU A 81 -10.55 12.51 4.34
N LEU A 82 -9.82 11.42 4.08
CA LEU A 82 -9.81 10.27 4.97
C LEU A 82 -9.28 10.63 6.36
N PHE A 83 -8.26 11.49 6.42
CA PHE A 83 -7.70 11.99 7.67
C PHE A 83 -8.72 12.80 8.47
N ARG A 84 -9.35 13.81 7.86
CA ARG A 84 -10.40 14.64 8.50
C ARG A 84 -11.58 13.83 9.02
N ARG A 85 -11.93 12.74 8.33
CA ARG A 85 -13.02 11.84 8.75
C ARG A 85 -12.61 10.82 9.81
N GLY A 86 -11.34 10.80 10.24
CA GLY A 86 -10.81 9.79 11.17
C GLY A 86 -10.77 8.38 10.58
N LEU A 87 -10.82 8.27 9.25
CA LEU A 87 -10.77 7.01 8.50
C LEU A 87 -9.34 6.62 8.10
N LEU A 88 -8.37 7.51 8.29
CA LEU A 88 -6.96 7.26 8.06
C LEU A 88 -6.25 6.90 9.37
N SER A 89 -5.35 5.93 9.30
CA SER A 89 -4.28 5.74 10.27
C SER A 89 -2.97 5.69 9.51
N LEU A 90 -2.24 6.81 9.55
CA LEU A 90 -0.91 6.93 8.96
C LEU A 90 0.10 6.93 10.11
N SER A 91 1.11 6.07 10.02
CA SER A 91 2.10 5.93 11.08
C SER A 91 3.49 5.76 10.51
N LEU A 92 4.47 6.33 11.21
CA LEU A 92 5.88 6.27 10.88
C LEU A 92 6.63 5.56 12.00
N LEU A 93 7.72 4.91 11.63
CA LEU A 93 8.80 4.53 12.53
C LEU A 93 10.00 5.40 12.17
N LYS A 94 10.51 6.18 13.12
CA LYS A 94 11.59 7.14 12.89
C LYS A 94 12.85 6.76 13.68
N CYS A 95 14.02 7.04 13.11
CA CYS A 95 15.30 7.10 13.83
C CYS A 95 15.71 8.58 13.87
N GLY A 96 15.59 9.23 15.03
CA GLY A 96 15.61 10.69 15.11
C GLY A 96 14.54 11.30 14.18
N GLU A 97 14.94 12.19 13.29
CA GLU A 97 14.01 12.79 12.32
C GLU A 97 13.76 11.94 11.06
N ARG A 98 14.55 10.89 10.83
CA ARG A 98 14.47 10.10 9.59
C ARG A 98 13.41 9.01 9.68
N PRO A 99 12.39 8.99 8.79
CA PRO A 99 11.49 7.85 8.68
C PRO A 99 12.22 6.62 8.11
N VAL A 100 12.09 5.47 8.78
CA VAL A 100 12.67 4.18 8.35
C VAL A 100 11.61 3.16 7.96
N ALA A 101 10.38 3.34 8.43
CA ALA A 101 9.22 2.60 7.97
C ALA A 101 7.98 3.47 8.05
N ALA A 102 7.00 3.19 7.21
CA ALA A 102 5.74 3.89 7.17
C ALA A 102 4.60 2.92 6.83
N SER A 103 3.42 3.21 7.34
CA SER A 103 2.23 2.38 7.16
C SER A 103 1.00 3.24 6.99
N TYR A 104 0.19 2.89 5.99
CA TYR A 104 -1.09 3.49 5.65
C TYR A 104 -2.17 2.44 5.86
N CYS A 105 -2.99 2.67 6.88
CA CYS A 105 -4.13 1.85 7.23
C CYS A 105 -5.45 2.64 7.06
N LEU A 106 -6.50 1.93 6.69
CA LEU A 106 -7.88 2.44 6.67
C LEU A 106 -8.61 2.01 7.94
N ARG A 107 -9.38 2.92 8.52
CA ARG A 107 -10.14 2.70 9.75
C ARG A 107 -11.62 2.86 9.51
N HIS A 108 -12.40 1.87 9.91
CA HIS A 108 -13.86 1.95 9.83
C HIS A 108 -14.51 0.98 10.82
N ARG A 109 -15.45 1.46 11.64
CA ARG A 109 -16.26 0.64 12.57
C ARG A 109 -15.45 -0.32 13.45
N GLY A 110 -14.33 0.15 13.99
CA GLY A 110 -13.45 -0.65 14.85
C GLY A 110 -12.59 -1.67 14.10
N VAL A 111 -12.46 -1.55 12.78
CA VAL A 111 -11.55 -2.34 11.95
C VAL A 111 -10.43 -1.44 11.45
N VAL A 112 -9.19 -1.85 11.68
CA VAL A 112 -7.97 -1.22 11.11
C VAL A 112 -7.45 -2.14 10.02
N SER A 113 -7.46 -1.67 8.78
CA SER A 113 -7.07 -2.45 7.60
C SER A 113 -5.74 -1.94 7.04
N PHE A 114 -4.69 -2.76 7.08
CA PHE A 114 -3.39 -2.42 6.53
C PHE A 114 -3.44 -2.39 5.00
N TYR A 115 -3.37 -1.19 4.42
CA TYR A 115 -3.52 -0.99 2.97
C TYR A 115 -2.17 -0.99 2.25
N GLN A 116 -1.25 -0.10 2.64
CA GLN A 116 0.09 -0.01 2.04
C GLN A 116 1.14 0.29 3.11
N GLY A 117 2.40 -0.01 2.80
CA GLY A 117 3.52 0.34 3.68
C GLY A 117 4.84 0.38 2.94
N GLY A 118 5.79 1.11 3.51
CA GLY A 118 7.14 1.29 3.03
C GLY A 118 8.16 1.00 4.12
N VAL A 119 9.34 0.52 3.74
CA VAL A 119 10.46 0.25 4.66
C VAL A 119 11.74 0.61 3.95
N ASP A 120 12.63 1.31 4.64
CA ASP A 120 14.01 1.52 4.21
C ASP A 120 14.77 0.19 4.28
N PRO A 121 15.24 -0.34 3.13
CA PRO A 121 15.98 -1.59 3.11
C PRO A 121 17.27 -1.62 3.92
N ALA A 122 17.91 -0.46 4.14
CA ALA A 122 19.09 -0.37 4.99
C ALA A 122 18.81 -0.83 6.43
N TRP A 123 17.54 -0.86 6.83
CA TRP A 123 17.09 -1.24 8.17
C TRP A 123 16.52 -2.66 8.25
N TRP A 124 16.58 -3.48 7.19
CA TRP A 124 15.93 -4.80 7.19
C TRP A 124 16.35 -5.73 8.32
N GLU A 125 17.58 -5.63 8.82
CA GLU A 125 18.09 -6.46 9.91
C GLU A 125 17.27 -6.31 11.20
N CYS A 126 16.88 -5.08 11.56
CA CYS A 126 16.05 -4.83 12.75
C CYS A 126 14.56 -5.07 12.51
N ARG A 127 14.16 -5.38 11.27
CA ARG A 127 12.78 -5.69 10.87
C ARG A 127 11.77 -4.57 11.21
N PRO A 128 11.99 -3.34 10.74
CA PRO A 128 11.23 -2.16 11.17
C PRO A 128 9.74 -2.27 10.83
N GLY A 129 9.37 -2.94 9.72
CA GLY A 129 7.96 -3.19 9.40
C GLY A 129 7.22 -4.06 10.43
N HIS A 130 7.92 -4.99 11.11
CA HIS A 130 7.31 -5.77 12.20
C HIS A 130 7.22 -4.98 13.50
N ILE A 131 8.23 -4.14 13.77
CA ILE A 131 8.21 -3.22 14.92
C ILE A 131 7.03 -2.26 14.78
N LEU A 132 6.97 -1.55 13.65
CA LEU A 132 5.89 -0.63 13.32
C LEU A 132 4.53 -1.29 13.50
N ARG A 133 4.31 -2.47 12.91
CA ARG A 133 3.04 -3.17 13.02
C ARG A 133 2.68 -3.61 14.43
N THR A 134 3.67 -3.96 15.23
CA THR A 134 3.44 -4.30 16.65
C THR A 134 2.95 -3.08 17.41
N CYS A 135 3.52 -1.90 17.13
CA CYS A 135 3.06 -0.63 17.68
C CYS A 135 1.64 -0.27 17.19
N GLU A 136 1.36 -0.42 15.88
CA GLU A 136 0.02 -0.18 15.31
C GLU A 136 -1.03 -1.09 15.96
N LEU A 137 -0.73 -2.37 16.13
CA LEU A 137 -1.64 -3.32 16.77
C LEU A 137 -1.90 -2.96 18.23
N ARG A 138 -0.86 -2.61 18.98
CA ARG A 138 -0.99 -2.15 20.36
C ARG A 138 -1.85 -0.89 20.43
N ARG A 139 -1.60 0.09 19.55
CA ARG A 139 -2.36 1.34 19.47
C ARG A 139 -3.83 1.11 19.12
N ALA A 140 -4.11 0.18 18.20
CA ALA A 140 -5.46 -0.23 17.84
C ALA A 140 -6.22 -0.82 19.05
N ILE A 141 -5.56 -1.68 19.84
CA ILE A 141 -6.15 -2.25 21.06
C ILE A 141 -6.41 -1.15 22.11
N GLU A 142 -5.43 -0.29 22.36
CA GLU A 142 -5.56 0.82 23.33
C GLU A 142 -6.68 1.81 22.95
N ARG A 143 -6.97 1.93 21.65
CA ARG A 143 -8.07 2.75 21.11
C ARG A 143 -9.42 2.04 21.13
N GLY A 144 -9.46 0.73 21.40
CA GLY A 144 -10.68 -0.09 21.41
C GLY A 144 -11.11 -0.61 20.04
N ASP A 145 -10.22 -0.61 19.04
CA ASP A 145 -10.49 -1.28 17.77
C ASP A 145 -10.56 -2.80 17.98
N ARG A 146 -11.49 -3.46 17.28
CA ARG A 146 -11.82 -4.87 17.46
C ARG A 146 -11.03 -5.79 16.52
N VAL A 147 -10.67 -5.28 15.34
CA VAL A 147 -10.03 -6.09 14.29
C VAL A 147 -8.85 -5.32 13.70
N TYR A 148 -7.73 -6.03 13.58
CA TYR A 148 -6.58 -5.60 12.78
C TYR A 148 -6.48 -6.51 11.56
N ASP A 149 -6.90 -6.01 10.40
CA ASP A 149 -6.93 -6.74 9.14
C ASP A 149 -5.64 -6.50 8.35
N LEU A 150 -4.93 -7.58 8.01
CA LEU A 150 -3.72 -7.55 7.18
C LEU A 150 -4.05 -7.61 5.67
N LEU A 151 -5.33 -7.50 5.33
CA LEU A 151 -5.93 -7.64 4.00
C LEU A 151 -5.62 -9.00 3.35
N GLY A 152 -5.95 -9.15 2.06
CA GLY A 152 -5.81 -10.40 1.32
C GLY A 152 -4.36 -10.81 1.00
N GLY A 153 -4.16 -12.09 0.69
CA GLY A 153 -2.92 -12.69 0.19
C GLY A 153 -2.20 -13.59 1.20
N ASP A 154 -1.84 -14.80 0.76
CA ASP A 154 -0.94 -15.70 1.49
C ASP A 154 0.48 -15.13 1.46
N MET A 155 0.80 -14.34 2.48
CA MET A 155 2.15 -13.86 2.72
C MET A 155 2.63 -14.49 4.02
N GLU A 156 3.79 -15.15 3.96
CA GLU A 156 4.40 -15.89 5.08
C GLU A 156 4.47 -15.06 6.38
N TYR A 157 4.63 -13.74 6.25
CA TYR A 157 4.66 -12.82 7.39
C TYR A 157 3.32 -12.73 8.14
N LYS A 158 2.17 -13.15 7.59
CA LYS A 158 0.87 -13.10 8.30
C LYS A 158 0.75 -14.15 9.40
N SER A 159 1.39 -15.30 9.21
CA SER A 159 1.36 -16.46 10.14
C SER A 159 1.80 -16.14 11.57
N GLN A 160 2.66 -15.14 11.74
CA GLN A 160 3.20 -14.73 13.03
C GLN A 160 2.23 -13.87 13.86
N TRP A 161 1.17 -13.33 13.25
CA TRP A 161 0.17 -12.47 13.91
C TRP A 161 -1.03 -13.25 14.46
N GLY A 162 -1.06 -14.57 14.30
CA GLY A 162 -2.16 -15.39 14.80
C GLY A 162 -3.49 -15.14 14.09
N THR A 163 -3.46 -14.66 12.84
CA THR A 163 -4.66 -14.44 12.04
C THR A 163 -5.34 -15.78 11.75
N PRO A 164 -6.58 -16.01 12.23
CA PRO A 164 -7.39 -17.10 11.70
C PRO A 164 -7.57 -16.88 10.20
N ALA A 165 -7.62 -17.98 9.43
CA ALA A 165 -7.91 -17.87 8.00
C ALA A 165 -9.33 -17.33 7.82
N VAL A 166 -9.45 -16.14 7.25
CA VAL A 166 -10.74 -15.56 6.86
C VAL A 166 -10.90 -15.76 5.36
N THR A 167 -12.04 -16.32 4.95
CA THR A 167 -12.34 -16.51 3.53
C THR A 167 -12.76 -15.17 2.94
N THR A 168 -11.96 -14.62 2.04
CA THR A 168 -12.36 -13.46 1.23
C THR A 168 -13.11 -13.95 -0.01
N LEU A 169 -14.36 -13.53 -0.16
CA LEU A 169 -15.12 -13.75 -1.38
C LEU A 169 -14.82 -12.59 -2.35
N GLU A 170 -14.28 -12.92 -3.51
CA GLU A 170 -14.10 -11.95 -4.59
C GLU A 170 -15.26 -12.09 -5.57
N PHE A 171 -16.09 -11.05 -5.67
CA PHE A 171 -17.12 -10.98 -6.69
C PHE A 171 -16.54 -10.34 -7.94
N LEU A 172 -16.56 -11.07 -9.05
CA LEU A 172 -16.34 -10.50 -10.37
C LEU A 172 -17.71 -10.39 -11.04
N ALA A 173 -18.06 -9.20 -11.50
CA ALA A 173 -19.27 -8.98 -12.27
C ALA A 173 -18.91 -8.55 -13.69
N ALA A 174 -19.66 -9.03 -14.67
CA ALA A 174 -19.63 -8.58 -16.06
C ALA A 174 -21.03 -8.07 -16.43
N GLY A 175 -21.07 -7.11 -17.36
CA GLY A 175 -22.34 -6.68 -17.95
C GLY A 175 -22.99 -7.80 -18.76
N PRO A 176 -24.30 -7.74 -19.04
CA PRO A 176 -24.96 -8.74 -19.85
C PRO A 176 -24.46 -8.69 -21.30
N GLY A 177 -24.13 -9.86 -21.87
CA GLY A 177 -23.88 -10.00 -23.31
C GLY A 177 -22.72 -10.94 -23.65
N PRO A 178 -22.74 -11.54 -24.85
CA PRO A 178 -21.79 -12.59 -25.22
C PRO A 178 -20.33 -12.12 -25.24
N TRP A 179 -20.10 -10.83 -25.53
CA TRP A 179 -18.75 -10.25 -25.50
C TRP A 179 -18.24 -10.05 -24.07
N ALA A 180 -19.11 -9.64 -23.16
CA ALA A 180 -18.78 -9.49 -21.75
C ALA A 180 -18.48 -10.85 -21.10
N ASP A 181 -19.24 -11.89 -21.46
CA ASP A 181 -19.00 -13.28 -21.02
C ASP A 181 -17.63 -13.80 -21.50
N CYS A 182 -17.28 -13.54 -22.76
CA CYS A 182 -15.96 -13.90 -23.30
C CYS A 182 -14.82 -13.17 -22.58
N GLN A 183 -14.93 -11.85 -22.37
CA GLN A 183 -13.93 -11.08 -21.64
C GLN A 183 -13.81 -11.54 -20.18
N PHE A 184 -14.94 -11.85 -19.55
CA PHE A 184 -15.00 -12.38 -18.19
C PHE A 184 -14.33 -13.76 -18.10
N GLY A 185 -14.64 -14.67 -19.02
CA GLY A 185 -14.01 -15.98 -19.12
C GLY A 185 -12.50 -15.88 -19.33
N LEU A 186 -12.03 -14.97 -20.19
CA LEU A 186 -10.61 -14.70 -20.38
C LEU A 186 -9.95 -14.11 -19.13
N ALA A 187 -10.61 -13.22 -18.41
CA ALA A 187 -10.12 -12.66 -17.15
C ALA A 187 -9.98 -13.74 -16.06
N LEU A 188 -10.97 -14.63 -15.94
CA LEU A 188 -10.93 -15.77 -15.04
C LEU A 188 -9.83 -16.77 -15.42
N ALA A 189 -9.72 -17.11 -16.71
CA ALA A 189 -8.65 -17.98 -17.21
C ALA A 189 -7.27 -17.37 -16.94
N GLY A 190 -7.09 -16.06 -17.18
CA GLY A 190 -5.87 -15.34 -16.88
C GLY A 190 -5.51 -15.38 -15.39
N ARG A 191 -6.50 -15.26 -14.50
CA ARG A 191 -6.32 -15.38 -13.04
C ARG A 191 -5.95 -16.80 -12.63
N TRP A 192 -6.60 -17.81 -13.18
CA TRP A 192 -6.29 -19.22 -12.95
C TRP A 192 -4.86 -19.56 -13.42
N ILE A 193 -4.48 -19.13 -14.62
CA ILE A 193 -3.11 -19.28 -15.15
C ILE A 193 -2.11 -18.59 -14.22
N LYS A 194 -2.40 -17.36 -13.76
CA LYS A 194 -1.54 -16.61 -12.84
C LYS A 194 -1.40 -17.31 -11.48
N GLN A 195 -2.46 -17.94 -10.97
CA GLN A 195 -2.45 -18.68 -9.72
C GLN A 195 -1.64 -19.97 -9.85
N GLN A 196 -1.87 -20.76 -10.91
CA GLN A 196 -1.10 -21.99 -11.21
C GLN A 196 0.37 -21.71 -11.49
N ALA A 197 0.67 -20.60 -12.17
CA ALA A 197 2.03 -20.12 -12.38
C ALA A 197 2.74 -19.79 -11.05
N ARG A 198 2.03 -19.27 -10.05
CA ARG A 198 2.62 -18.94 -8.73
C ARG A 198 2.98 -20.20 -7.94
N THR A 199 2.28 -21.30 -8.17
CA THR A 199 2.53 -22.59 -7.50
C THR A 199 3.50 -23.49 -8.27
N ARG A 200 3.72 -23.27 -9.57
CA ARG A 200 4.52 -24.17 -10.43
C ARG A 200 5.78 -23.57 -11.06
N LEU A 201 5.91 -22.24 -11.16
CA LEU A 201 7.11 -21.62 -11.72
C LEU A 201 8.13 -21.33 -10.63
N SER A 202 9.39 -21.74 -10.86
CA SER A 202 10.50 -21.37 -9.99
C SER A 202 10.76 -19.85 -10.02
N SER A 203 11.41 -19.31 -8.97
CA SER A 203 11.77 -17.89 -8.87
C SER A 203 12.54 -17.38 -10.09
N ALA A 204 13.39 -18.23 -10.69
CA ALA A 204 14.14 -17.96 -11.90
C ALA A 204 13.24 -17.75 -13.13
N MET A 205 12.20 -18.57 -13.30
CA MET A 205 11.25 -18.45 -14.41
C MET A 205 10.36 -17.21 -14.25
N TRP A 206 9.94 -16.89 -13.03
CA TRP A 206 9.24 -15.65 -12.72
C TRP A 206 10.07 -14.41 -13.08
N SER A 207 11.36 -14.40 -12.75
CA SER A 207 12.25 -13.30 -13.10
C SER A 207 12.41 -13.12 -14.62
N ARG A 208 12.43 -14.22 -15.40
CA ARG A 208 12.50 -14.20 -16.87
C ARG A 208 11.22 -13.67 -17.50
N LEU A 209 10.06 -14.15 -17.06
CA LEU A 209 8.75 -13.67 -17.53
C LEU A 209 8.56 -12.18 -17.21
N ARG A 210 9.01 -11.74 -16.03
CA ARG A 210 8.97 -10.34 -15.60
C ARG A 210 9.87 -9.44 -16.45
N ARG A 211 11.12 -9.84 -16.72
CA ARG A 211 12.03 -9.12 -17.61
C ARG A 211 11.47 -8.99 -19.03
N TRP A 212 10.83 -10.04 -19.55
CA TRP A 212 10.17 -9.99 -20.85
C TRP A 212 8.99 -9.03 -20.87
N LYS A 213 8.13 -9.05 -19.84
CA LYS A 213 6.99 -8.14 -19.71
C LYS A 213 7.43 -6.68 -19.58
N GLN A 214 8.47 -6.39 -18.80
CA GLN A 214 9.07 -5.06 -18.68
C GLN A 214 9.62 -4.55 -20.01
N ARG A 215 10.34 -5.39 -20.77
CA ARG A 215 10.84 -5.06 -22.11
C ARG A 215 9.71 -4.75 -23.10
N ARG A 216 8.62 -5.52 -23.05
CA ARG A 216 7.45 -5.28 -23.92
C ARG A 216 6.70 -4.00 -23.56
N LEU A 217 6.52 -3.69 -22.28
CA LEU A 217 5.87 -2.46 -21.85
C LEU A 217 6.71 -1.22 -22.19
N ALA A 218 8.04 -1.32 -22.09
CA ALA A 218 8.96 -0.27 -22.55
C ALA A 218 8.89 -0.04 -24.07
N ALA A 219 8.75 -1.11 -24.87
CA ALA A 219 8.64 -1.02 -26.33
C ALA A 219 7.30 -0.43 -26.82
N VAL A 220 6.23 -0.55 -26.02
CA VAL A 220 4.91 0.06 -26.33
C VAL A 220 4.88 1.55 -25.93
N GLY A 221 5.69 1.99 -24.96
CA GLY A 221 5.81 3.40 -24.58
C GLY A 221 6.71 4.25 -25.47
N SER A 222 7.51 3.66 -26.37
CA SER A 222 8.47 4.37 -27.22
C SER A 222 7.95 4.71 -28.62
N SER A 223 6.66 4.59 -28.88
CA SER A 223 6.03 4.96 -30.17
C SER A 223 4.95 6.03 -29.97
N GLY A 224 5.39 7.23 -29.58
CA GLY A 224 4.65 8.50 -29.77
C GLY A 224 5.26 9.28 -30.94
N PRO A 225 4.48 10.05 -31.71
CA PRO A 225 4.87 10.50 -33.04
C PRO A 225 5.97 11.56 -32.98
N ALA A 226 6.89 11.50 -33.96
CA ALA A 226 7.93 12.48 -34.19
C ALA A 226 7.32 13.88 -34.41
N GLN A 227 7.80 14.86 -33.64
CA GLN A 227 7.55 16.28 -33.89
C GLN A 227 8.22 16.66 -35.22
N SER A 228 7.42 17.17 -36.16
CA SER A 228 7.89 17.85 -37.37
C SER A 228 7.86 19.37 -37.15
N ASP A 229 8.98 20.03 -37.41
CA ASP A 229 9.16 21.48 -37.31
C ASP A 229 8.46 22.27 -38.46
N GLY A 230 7.74 23.33 -38.06
CA GLY A 230 7.56 24.63 -38.75
C GLY A 230 6.44 24.79 -39.80
N PRO A 231 6.04 26.03 -40.19
CA PRO A 231 6.19 27.34 -39.54
C PRO A 231 4.89 28.22 -39.48
N GLY A 232 4.90 29.20 -38.56
CA GLY A 232 4.16 30.49 -38.49
C GLY A 232 2.80 30.72 -39.15
N THR A 233 1.82 31.26 -38.39
CA THR A 233 1.27 32.63 -38.55
C THR A 233 0.11 32.96 -37.59
N LYS A 234 0.19 34.16 -37.00
CA LYS A 234 -0.85 35.15 -36.69
C LYS A 234 -2.21 34.75 -36.06
N ASP A 235 -2.41 35.33 -34.87
CA ASP A 235 -3.48 36.27 -34.54
C ASP A 235 -4.92 35.74 -34.39
N ARG A 236 -5.43 35.74 -33.15
CA ARG A 236 -6.64 36.48 -32.71
C ARG A 236 -7.10 36.06 -31.30
N GLY A 237 -7.44 37.06 -30.50
CA GLY A 237 -8.66 37.02 -29.69
C GLY A 237 -8.51 36.69 -28.21
N GLN A 238 -8.17 37.70 -27.40
CA GLN A 238 -8.60 37.78 -26.01
C GLN A 238 -10.13 37.75 -25.92
N VAL A 239 -10.69 36.91 -25.04
CA VAL A 239 -11.98 37.16 -24.39
C VAL A 239 -11.88 36.74 -22.92
N VAL A 240 -12.10 37.71 -22.04
CA VAL A 240 -12.23 37.61 -20.57
C VAL A 240 -13.70 37.24 -20.26
N PRO A 241 -14.00 36.53 -19.15
CA PRO A 241 -15.32 35.92 -18.93
C PRO A 241 -16.33 36.89 -18.29
N SER A 242 -17.62 36.70 -18.61
CA SER A 242 -18.75 37.34 -17.91
C SER A 242 -19.80 36.30 -17.50
N GLU A 243 -20.18 36.37 -16.24
CA GLU A 243 -21.19 35.62 -15.51
C GLU A 243 -22.58 35.63 -16.17
N LEU A 244 -23.35 34.55 -16.00
CA LEU A 244 -24.81 34.47 -15.80
C LEU A 244 -25.10 33.05 -15.22
N ALA A 245 -25.39 32.88 -13.93
CA ALA A 245 -26.70 32.99 -13.27
C ALA A 245 -27.78 31.99 -13.77
N GLY A 246 -28.06 30.98 -12.92
CA GLY A 246 -29.39 30.41 -12.64
C GLY A 246 -30.08 29.55 -13.70
N VAL A 247 -30.15 28.23 -13.46
CA VAL A 247 -31.33 27.45 -13.01
C VAL A 247 -30.82 26.16 -12.36
#